data_AF-A0A843H9N1-F1
#
_entry.id   AF-A0A843H9N1-F1
#
_cell.length_a   1.000
_cell.length_b   1.000
_cell.length_c   1.000
_cell.angle_alpha   90.00
_cell.angle_beta   90.00
_cell.angle_gamma   90.00
#
_symmetry.space_group_name_H-M   'P 1'
#
loop_
_entity.id
_entity.type
_entity.pdbx_description
1 polymer ?
#
loop_
_entity_poly.entity_id
_entity_poly.type
_entity_poly.pdbx_seq_one_letter_code
_entity_poly.pdbx_strand_id
1 'polypeptide(L)'
;MTTTVTPIYQLKEVMFGQAFDVQQIVGATPLYDLKSSLNVKYNVFPTTTPPNPGALNYFGIGIGGRRNVSSQNLTEPQPILTTNMDLYQPIPIRMVPISQDLSSSEQSQYRIRYIQTVNGQQYVCYMLKVLTKDNSQVQFTIKDSQGNLQPYIPDYANLSPTPPDPSTDGTINSVGAEINVQLEMTLTVTGQEISEAISILYNGDARYATISEIGYYTGCDQIESYTNYQGQSQNYTEALNAHLHTQYTFNGFDLSTPSSSFVQSIDVSSGRVVLLGD
;
A
#
# COMPACT_ATOMS: atom_id res chain seq x y z
N MET A 1 13.57 33.68 -12.00
CA MET A 1 14.14 32.50 -11.32
C MET A 1 12.96 31.71 -10.78
N THR A 2 12.63 30.57 -11.39
CA THR A 2 11.63 29.64 -10.87
C THR A 2 12.29 28.82 -9.77
N THR A 3 12.00 29.13 -8.52
CA THR A 3 12.42 28.32 -7.37
C THR A 3 11.61 27.02 -7.41
N THR A 4 12.23 25.95 -7.89
CA THR A 4 11.64 24.61 -7.79
C THR A 4 11.85 24.14 -6.36
N VAL A 5 10.78 24.09 -5.58
CA VAL A 5 10.81 23.50 -4.23
C VAL A 5 10.92 21.98 -4.41
N THR A 6 11.96 21.38 -3.86
CA THR A 6 12.09 19.91 -3.85
C THR A 6 11.01 19.32 -2.95
N PRO A 7 10.21 18.36 -3.43
CA PRO A 7 9.14 17.78 -2.63
C PRO A 7 9.71 16.97 -1.46
N ILE A 8 9.01 16.99 -0.32
CA ILE A 8 9.37 16.26 0.91
C ILE A 8 8.96 14.76 0.86
N TYR A 9 8.33 14.35 -0.25
CA TYR A 9 8.00 12.97 -0.56
C TYR A 9 7.99 12.72 -2.08
N GLN A 10 7.94 11.45 -2.48
CA GLN A 10 7.57 11.02 -3.82
C GLN A 10 6.56 9.88 -3.74
N LEU A 11 5.53 9.95 -4.56
CA LEU A 11 4.57 8.86 -4.76
C LEU A 11 4.58 8.51 -6.24
N LYS A 12 4.80 7.24 -6.58
CA LYS A 12 4.86 6.82 -7.97
C LYS A 12 4.36 5.39 -8.14
N GLU A 13 3.44 5.26 -9.08
CA GLU A 13 2.96 3.98 -9.59
C GLU A 13 4.09 3.32 -10.42
N VAL A 14 4.33 2.03 -10.16
CA VAL A 14 5.37 1.24 -10.84
C VAL A 14 4.77 0.37 -11.93
N MET A 15 5.62 -0.26 -12.74
CA MET A 15 5.25 -1.00 -13.94
C MET A 15 4.17 -2.06 -13.71
N PHE A 16 4.25 -2.83 -12.62
CA PHE A 16 3.24 -3.86 -12.32
C PHE A 16 1.93 -3.27 -11.80
N GLY A 17 1.96 -2.11 -11.12
CA GLY A 17 0.74 -1.35 -10.81
C GLY A 17 0.03 -0.89 -12.08
N GLN A 18 0.77 -0.30 -13.01
CA GLN A 18 0.22 0.15 -14.30
C GLN A 18 -0.34 -1.00 -15.13
N ALA A 19 0.38 -2.13 -15.17
CA ALA A 19 -0.10 -3.33 -15.85
C ALA A 19 -1.39 -3.88 -15.21
N PHE A 20 -1.45 -3.88 -13.88
CA PHE A 20 -2.63 -4.29 -13.12
C PHE A 20 -3.84 -3.40 -13.40
N ASP A 21 -3.67 -2.08 -13.34
CA ASP A 21 -4.74 -1.11 -13.60
C ASP A 21 -5.31 -1.26 -15.01
N VAL A 22 -4.43 -1.37 -16.02
CA VAL A 22 -4.86 -1.60 -17.40
C VAL A 22 -5.64 -2.91 -17.51
N GLN A 23 -5.16 -3.99 -16.88
CA GLN A 23 -5.85 -5.28 -16.90
C GLN A 23 -7.24 -5.22 -16.30
N GLN A 24 -7.40 -4.56 -15.15
CA GLN A 24 -8.69 -4.40 -14.48
C GLN A 24 -9.66 -3.55 -15.32
N ILE A 25 -9.17 -2.45 -15.91
CA ILE A 25 -10.02 -1.52 -16.69
C ILE A 25 -10.54 -2.17 -17.96
N VAL A 26 -9.69 -2.88 -18.72
CA VAL A 26 -10.06 -3.44 -20.02
C VAL A 26 -10.55 -4.89 -19.94
N GLY A 27 -10.52 -5.50 -18.75
CA GLY A 27 -10.82 -6.91 -18.55
C GLY A 27 -9.84 -7.85 -19.27
N ALA A 28 -8.57 -7.43 -19.43
CA ALA A 28 -7.55 -8.29 -20.04
C ALA A 28 -7.19 -9.45 -19.13
N THR A 29 -6.72 -10.55 -19.71
CA THR A 29 -6.19 -11.68 -18.95
C THR A 29 -5.08 -11.21 -18.01
N PRO A 30 -5.16 -11.49 -16.70
CA PRO A 30 -4.14 -11.07 -15.75
C PRO A 30 -2.76 -11.64 -16.11
N LEU A 31 -1.73 -10.79 -16.00
CA LEU A 31 -0.35 -11.22 -16.17
C LEU A 31 0.15 -11.77 -14.83
N TYR A 32 0.24 -13.09 -14.74
CA TYR A 32 0.84 -13.76 -13.58
C TYR A 32 2.34 -13.96 -13.80
N ASP A 33 3.11 -12.88 -13.62
CA ASP A 33 4.58 -12.99 -13.53
C ASP A 33 4.99 -13.37 -12.11
N LEU A 34 4.99 -14.67 -11.83
CA LEU A 34 5.34 -15.18 -10.50
C LEU A 34 6.77 -14.75 -10.09
N LYS A 35 7.70 -14.59 -11.03
CA LYS A 35 9.12 -14.32 -10.74
C LYS A 35 9.37 -12.93 -10.16
N SER A 36 8.50 -11.97 -10.43
CA SER A 36 8.58 -10.61 -9.90
C SER A 36 7.80 -10.40 -8.60
N SER A 37 7.15 -11.44 -8.08
CA SER A 37 6.34 -11.34 -6.86
C SER A 37 7.15 -11.43 -5.58
N LEU A 38 6.61 -10.85 -4.49
CA LEU A 38 7.16 -11.04 -3.15
C LEU A 38 7.13 -12.52 -2.72
N ASN A 39 6.18 -13.30 -3.22
CA ASN A 39 6.10 -14.74 -3.01
C ASN A 39 7.38 -15.46 -3.42
N VAL A 40 7.96 -15.11 -4.57
CA VAL A 40 9.27 -15.66 -4.99
C VAL A 40 10.40 -15.12 -4.13
N LYS A 41 10.42 -13.81 -3.84
CA LYS A 41 11.47 -13.19 -3.01
C LYS A 41 11.59 -13.82 -1.62
N TYR A 42 10.46 -14.12 -0.98
CA TYR A 42 10.39 -14.67 0.38
C TYR A 42 10.13 -16.17 0.43
N ASN A 43 10.11 -16.85 -0.73
CA ASN A 43 9.83 -18.28 -0.86
C ASN A 43 8.50 -18.71 -0.20
N VAL A 44 7.45 -17.91 -0.40
CA VAL A 44 6.08 -18.13 0.10
C VAL A 44 5.20 -18.50 -1.07
N PHE A 45 4.95 -19.80 -1.28
CA PHE A 45 4.20 -20.31 -2.43
C PHE A 45 4.70 -19.77 -3.79
N PRO A 46 6.02 -19.86 -4.06
CA PRO A 46 6.67 -19.14 -5.17
C PRO A 46 6.22 -19.58 -6.57
N THR A 47 5.61 -20.76 -6.68
CA THR A 47 5.16 -21.34 -7.96
C THR A 47 3.65 -21.43 -8.07
N THR A 48 2.90 -20.98 -7.06
CA THR A 48 1.44 -21.09 -7.03
C THR A 48 0.83 -19.97 -7.85
N THR A 49 0.10 -20.33 -8.91
CA THR A 49 -0.72 -19.39 -9.67
C THR A 49 -1.97 -19.05 -8.88
N PRO A 50 -2.31 -17.76 -8.70
CA PRO A 50 -3.52 -17.38 -7.97
C PRO A 50 -4.79 -17.79 -8.75
N PRO A 51 -5.87 -18.15 -8.04
CA PRO A 51 -7.11 -18.59 -8.69
C PRO A 51 -7.94 -17.44 -9.26
N ASN A 52 -7.72 -16.21 -8.78
CA ASN A 52 -8.46 -15.02 -9.18
C ASN A 52 -7.48 -13.87 -9.52
N PRO A 53 -7.94 -12.82 -10.23
CA PRO A 53 -7.19 -11.57 -10.33
C PRO A 53 -6.92 -11.00 -8.92
N GLY A 54 -5.76 -10.37 -8.75
CA GLY A 54 -5.44 -9.68 -7.51
C GLY A 54 -6.30 -8.43 -7.28
N ALA A 55 -6.16 -7.85 -6.10
CA ALA A 55 -6.68 -6.53 -5.77
C ALA A 55 -5.66 -5.77 -4.92
N LEU A 56 -5.70 -4.43 -5.00
CA LEU A 56 -4.93 -3.56 -4.12
C LEU A 56 -5.53 -3.62 -2.70
N ASN A 57 -4.90 -4.40 -1.82
CA ASN A 57 -5.41 -4.65 -0.47
C ASN A 57 -4.33 -4.59 0.60
N TYR A 58 -3.06 -4.42 0.25
CA TYR A 58 -1.97 -4.56 1.21
C TYR A 58 -1.00 -3.40 1.12
N PHE A 59 -0.28 -3.20 2.22
CA PHE A 59 0.88 -2.34 2.25
C PHE A 59 2.06 -3.02 2.96
N GLY A 60 3.26 -2.64 2.57
CA GLY A 60 4.53 -2.99 3.19
C GLY A 60 5.31 -1.73 3.55
N ILE A 61 6.34 -1.87 4.37
CA ILE A 61 7.12 -0.75 4.89
C ILE A 61 8.62 -0.95 4.68
N GLY A 62 9.36 0.15 4.63
CA GLY A 62 10.80 0.12 4.50
C GLY A 62 11.48 1.34 5.11
N ILE A 63 12.80 1.26 5.18
CA ILE A 63 13.66 2.25 5.85
C ILE A 63 14.71 2.87 4.92
N GLY A 64 14.67 2.57 3.61
CA GLY A 64 15.63 3.01 2.60
C GLY A 64 15.12 4.17 1.72
N GLY A 65 14.03 4.82 2.11
CA GLY A 65 13.29 5.78 1.30
C GLY A 65 13.80 7.21 1.37
N ARG A 66 14.88 7.45 2.10
CA ARG A 66 15.49 8.77 2.24
C ARG A 66 17.01 8.68 2.17
N ARG A 67 17.63 9.76 1.74
CA ARG A 67 19.09 9.92 1.76
C ARG A 67 19.50 11.27 2.32
N ASN A 68 20.69 11.31 2.91
CA ASN A 68 21.33 12.56 3.30
C ASN A 68 21.89 13.24 2.04
N VAL A 69 21.51 14.50 1.84
CA VAL A 69 21.97 15.33 0.70
C VAL A 69 23.15 16.20 1.10
N SER A 70 23.36 16.39 2.41
CA SER A 70 24.52 17.07 2.96
C SER A 70 24.99 16.38 4.24
N SER A 71 26.18 16.74 4.72
CA SER A 71 26.70 16.33 6.03
C SER A 71 26.04 17.05 7.21
N GLN A 72 25.08 17.94 6.94
CA GLN A 72 24.29 18.65 7.95
C GLN A 72 22.94 17.93 8.11
N ASN A 73 21.85 18.70 8.12
CA ASN A 73 20.51 18.21 8.42
C ASN A 73 19.62 18.11 7.17
N LEU A 74 20.20 18.14 5.96
CA LEU A 74 19.44 18.09 4.73
C LEU A 74 19.23 16.64 4.31
N THR A 75 17.97 16.20 4.32
CA THR A 75 17.52 14.91 3.81
C THR A 75 16.55 15.13 2.65
N GLU A 76 16.51 14.18 1.75
CA GLU A 76 15.50 14.13 0.71
C GLU A 76 14.99 12.70 0.48
N PRO A 77 13.76 12.54 -0.03
CA PRO A 77 13.25 11.24 -0.43
C PRO A 77 14.09 10.64 -1.56
N GLN A 78 14.31 9.33 -1.49
CA GLN A 78 14.98 8.59 -2.54
C GLN A 78 14.10 8.61 -3.80
N PRO A 79 14.66 8.94 -4.99
CA PRO A 79 13.90 8.93 -6.24
C PRO A 79 13.33 7.56 -6.55
N ILE A 80 12.06 7.46 -6.97
CA ILE A 80 11.42 6.19 -7.33
C ILE A 80 11.59 5.87 -8.82
N LEU A 81 12.05 4.64 -9.11
CA LEU A 81 12.08 4.10 -10.47
C LEU A 81 10.79 3.35 -10.78
N THR A 82 10.21 3.59 -11.96
CA THR A 82 8.98 2.90 -12.39
C THR A 82 9.18 1.39 -12.59
N THR A 83 10.42 0.91 -12.65
CA THR A 83 10.76 -0.51 -12.78
C THR A 83 10.97 -1.21 -11.45
N ASN A 84 10.83 -0.51 -10.32
CA ASN A 84 10.94 -1.13 -9.00
C ASN A 84 9.85 -2.20 -8.84
N MET A 85 10.24 -3.35 -8.29
CA MET A 85 9.33 -4.46 -7.99
C MET A 85 9.12 -4.63 -6.47
N ASP A 86 9.89 -3.90 -5.67
CA ASP A 86 9.80 -3.85 -4.21
C ASP A 86 10.44 -2.55 -3.68
N LEU A 87 10.36 -2.32 -2.37
CA LEU A 87 11.00 -1.20 -1.67
C LEU A 87 12.53 -1.28 -1.69
N TYR A 88 13.21 -0.16 -1.43
CA TYR A 88 14.67 -0.10 -1.39
C TYR A 88 15.25 -0.89 -0.21
N GLN A 89 14.66 -0.74 0.96
CA GLN A 89 15.02 -1.53 2.14
C GLN A 89 13.76 -1.96 2.91
N PRO A 90 13.03 -2.97 2.41
CA PRO A 90 11.83 -3.47 3.06
C PRO A 90 12.19 -4.15 4.37
N ILE A 91 11.35 -3.94 5.39
CA ILE A 91 11.43 -4.63 6.67
C ILE A 91 10.10 -5.32 6.98
N PRO A 92 10.08 -6.42 7.76
CA PRO A 92 8.83 -6.99 8.24
C PRO A 92 8.07 -5.96 9.08
N ILE A 93 6.75 -5.93 8.94
CA ILE A 93 5.86 -5.15 9.82
C ILE A 93 5.82 -5.80 11.20
N ARG A 94 5.81 -7.14 11.25
CA ARG A 94 5.94 -7.93 12.49
C ARG A 94 7.06 -8.94 12.33
N MET A 95 7.74 -9.22 13.43
CA MET A 95 8.70 -10.31 13.53
C MET A 95 8.66 -10.89 14.95
N VAL A 96 8.18 -12.13 15.09
CA VAL A 96 7.98 -12.75 16.41
C VAL A 96 8.67 -14.12 16.49
N PRO A 97 9.10 -14.58 17.68
CA PRO A 97 9.66 -15.93 17.82
C PRO A 97 8.67 -16.99 17.33
N ILE A 98 9.16 -18.05 16.67
CA ILE A 98 8.28 -19.10 16.12
C ILE A 98 7.41 -19.81 17.18
N SER A 99 7.90 -19.87 18.42
CA SER A 99 7.16 -20.44 19.56
C SER A 99 6.07 -19.52 20.11
N GLN A 100 6.07 -18.25 19.71
CA GLN A 100 5.14 -17.19 20.11
C GLN A 100 4.53 -16.54 18.87
N ASP A 101 4.21 -17.35 17.86
CA ASP A 101 3.56 -16.84 16.65
C ASP A 101 2.20 -16.20 17.00
N LEU A 102 1.75 -15.31 16.12
CA LEU A 102 0.52 -14.55 16.26
C LEU A 102 -0.70 -15.47 16.37
N SER A 103 -1.75 -15.04 17.07
CA SER A 103 -3.04 -15.74 17.05
C SER A 103 -3.70 -15.67 15.67
N SER A 104 -4.63 -16.58 15.35
CA SER A 104 -5.34 -16.54 14.05
C SER A 104 -6.04 -15.21 13.77
N SER A 105 -6.56 -14.53 14.81
CA SER A 105 -7.17 -13.21 14.70
C SER A 105 -6.17 -12.08 14.43
N GLU A 106 -4.93 -12.21 14.92
CA GLU A 106 -3.87 -11.25 14.60
C GLU A 106 -3.30 -11.55 13.21
N GLN A 107 -3.08 -12.82 12.88
CA GLN A 107 -2.58 -13.27 11.58
C GLN A 107 -3.45 -12.79 10.42
N SER A 108 -4.77 -12.71 10.60
CA SER A 108 -5.68 -12.25 9.54
C SER A 108 -5.38 -10.83 9.04
N GLN A 109 -4.65 -10.03 9.83
CA GLN A 109 -4.24 -8.67 9.46
C GLN A 109 -3.00 -8.63 8.56
N TYR A 110 -2.28 -9.73 8.40
CA TYR A 110 -0.97 -9.75 7.72
C TYR A 110 -0.89 -10.76 6.58
N ARG A 111 0.07 -10.55 5.69
CA ARG A 111 0.39 -11.42 4.55
C ARG A 111 1.90 -11.50 4.34
N ILE A 112 2.30 -12.40 3.45
CA ILE A 112 3.67 -12.81 3.14
C ILE A 112 4.36 -13.27 4.43
N ARG A 113 3.82 -14.37 4.98
CA ARG A 113 4.34 -15.04 6.18
C ARG A 113 5.49 -15.98 5.79
N TYR A 114 6.67 -15.75 6.34
CA TYR A 114 7.82 -16.64 6.13
C TYR A 114 8.64 -16.82 7.41
N ILE A 115 9.49 -17.85 7.45
CA ILE A 115 10.38 -18.12 8.58
C ILE A 115 11.77 -17.59 8.25
N GLN A 116 12.34 -16.79 9.14
CA GLN A 116 13.71 -16.30 9.04
C GLN A 116 14.51 -16.70 10.27
N THR A 117 15.74 -17.16 10.06
CA THR A 117 16.70 -17.42 11.14
C THR A 117 17.58 -16.21 11.37
N VAL A 118 17.63 -15.70 12.59
CA VAL A 118 18.53 -14.60 13.01
C VAL A 118 19.27 -15.06 14.27
N ASN A 119 20.60 -14.99 14.26
CA ASN A 119 21.45 -15.43 15.38
C ASN A 119 21.15 -16.85 15.89
N GLY A 120 20.78 -17.76 14.97
CA GLY A 120 20.45 -19.15 15.28
C GLY A 120 19.05 -19.39 15.86
N GLN A 121 18.23 -18.34 16.01
CA GLN A 121 16.84 -18.43 16.45
C GLN A 121 15.89 -18.25 15.27
N GLN A 122 14.78 -19.00 15.25
CA GLN A 122 13.76 -18.91 14.20
C GLN A 122 12.65 -17.93 14.59
N TYR A 123 12.31 -17.06 13.64
CA TYR A 123 11.28 -16.05 13.76
C TYR A 123 10.30 -16.18 12.60
N VAL A 124 9.04 -15.82 12.86
CA VAL A 124 8.01 -15.66 11.85
C VAL A 124 7.97 -14.19 11.46
N CYS A 125 8.11 -13.92 10.18
CA CYS A 125 8.14 -12.59 9.59
C CYS A 125 6.86 -12.37 8.79
N TYR A 126 6.29 -11.16 8.91
CA TYR A 126 5.13 -10.72 8.15
C TYR A 126 5.48 -9.46 7.38
N MET A 127 5.58 -9.55 6.04
CA MET A 127 6.03 -8.41 5.21
C MET A 127 4.93 -7.43 4.85
N LEU A 128 3.69 -7.91 4.74
CA LEU A 128 2.55 -7.11 4.32
C LEU A 128 1.47 -7.07 5.41
N LYS A 129 0.74 -5.96 5.46
CA LYS A 129 -0.45 -5.78 6.30
C LYS A 129 -1.62 -5.33 5.43
N VAL A 130 -2.82 -5.77 5.79
CA VAL A 130 -4.05 -5.49 5.05
C VAL A 130 -4.46 -4.03 5.28
N LEU A 131 -4.79 -3.34 4.20
CA LEU A 131 -5.40 -2.01 4.21
C LEU A 131 -6.82 -2.09 4.80
N THR A 132 -7.16 -1.15 5.68
CA THR A 132 -8.53 -1.03 6.18
C THR A 132 -9.34 -0.25 5.16
N LYS A 133 -10.47 -0.80 4.70
CA LYS A 133 -11.42 -0.06 3.86
C LYS A 133 -12.33 0.74 4.77
N ASP A 134 -12.27 2.06 4.68
CA ASP A 134 -13.10 2.94 5.52
C ASP A 134 -14.57 2.90 5.07
N ASN A 135 -14.79 2.58 3.79
CA ASN A 135 -16.09 2.36 3.20
C ASN A 135 -16.17 1.01 2.50
N SER A 136 -17.35 0.39 2.49
CA SER A 136 -17.59 -0.86 1.77
C SER A 136 -17.93 -0.65 0.29
N GLN A 137 -18.20 0.60 -0.11
CA GLN A 137 -18.64 0.99 -1.44
C GLN A 137 -17.85 2.22 -1.90
N VAL A 138 -17.67 2.32 -3.23
CA VAL A 138 -17.13 3.52 -3.87
C VAL A 138 -18.03 4.72 -3.61
N GLN A 139 -17.43 5.86 -3.34
CA GLN A 139 -18.10 7.13 -3.07
C GLN A 139 -18.02 8.04 -4.31
N PHE A 140 -19.10 8.77 -4.55
CA PHE A 140 -19.15 9.84 -5.55
C PHE A 140 -19.21 11.18 -4.81
N THR A 141 -18.34 12.11 -5.16
CA THR A 141 -18.37 13.46 -4.61
C THR A 141 -18.30 14.52 -5.70
N ILE A 142 -18.87 15.69 -5.43
CA ILE A 142 -18.88 16.85 -6.33
C ILE A 142 -18.49 18.09 -5.53
N LYS A 143 -17.74 19.01 -6.14
CA LYS A 143 -17.41 20.30 -5.51
C LYS A 143 -18.59 21.26 -5.59
N ASP A 144 -18.95 21.86 -4.46
CA ASP A 144 -19.91 22.97 -4.41
C ASP A 144 -19.30 24.27 -4.96
N SER A 145 -20.11 25.33 -5.04
CA SER A 145 -19.66 26.65 -5.52
C SER A 145 -18.59 27.32 -4.64
N GLN A 146 -18.38 26.80 -3.44
CA GLN A 146 -17.39 27.24 -2.46
C GLN A 146 -16.15 26.34 -2.47
N GLY A 147 -16.14 25.29 -3.30
CA GLY A 147 -15.03 24.33 -3.44
C GLY A 147 -15.06 23.16 -2.47
N ASN A 148 -16.10 23.01 -1.62
CA ASN A 148 -16.20 21.89 -0.69
C ASN A 148 -16.74 20.64 -1.39
N LEU A 149 -16.22 19.47 -1.02
CA LEU A 149 -16.74 18.18 -1.50
C LEU A 149 -18.06 17.86 -0.81
N GLN A 150 -19.07 17.51 -1.59
CA GLN A 150 -20.37 17.03 -1.13
C GLN A 150 -20.65 15.65 -1.75
N PRO A 151 -21.34 14.73 -1.04
CA PRO A 151 -21.80 13.49 -1.64
C PRO A 151 -22.64 13.74 -2.89
N TYR A 152 -22.34 13.03 -3.97
CA TYR A 152 -23.11 13.07 -5.21
C TYR A 152 -23.98 11.82 -5.33
N ILE A 153 -25.28 12.02 -5.58
CA ILE A 153 -26.21 10.93 -5.87
C ILE A 153 -26.47 10.95 -7.39
N PRO A 154 -26.16 9.87 -8.13
CA PRO A 154 -26.44 9.82 -9.56
C PRO A 154 -27.90 10.09 -9.89
N ASP A 155 -28.13 11.07 -10.77
CA ASP A 155 -29.45 11.32 -11.34
C ASP A 155 -29.69 10.38 -12.52
N TYR A 156 -30.65 9.47 -12.37
CA TYR A 156 -30.99 8.48 -13.40
C TYR A 156 -31.63 9.10 -14.64
N ALA A 157 -32.10 10.36 -14.60
CA ALA A 157 -32.48 11.08 -15.81
C ALA A 157 -31.30 11.22 -16.80
N ASN A 158 -30.06 11.21 -16.30
CA ASN A 158 -28.85 11.27 -17.12
C ASN A 158 -28.58 9.99 -17.93
N LEU A 159 -29.40 8.93 -17.80
CA LEU A 159 -29.40 7.82 -18.76
C LEU A 159 -29.88 8.24 -20.16
N SER A 160 -30.56 9.38 -20.26
CA SER A 160 -31.03 9.96 -21.53
C SER A 160 -30.82 11.48 -21.52
N PRO A 161 -29.56 11.95 -21.52
CA PRO A 161 -29.27 13.36 -21.38
C PRO A 161 -29.73 14.12 -22.62
N THR A 162 -30.34 15.28 -22.42
CA THR A 162 -30.60 16.23 -23.50
C THR A 162 -29.38 17.12 -23.66
N PRO A 163 -28.84 17.29 -24.89
CA PRO A 163 -27.75 18.24 -25.13
C PRO A 163 -28.16 19.64 -24.63
N PRO A 164 -27.26 20.37 -23.94
CA PRO A 164 -27.56 21.74 -23.55
C PRO A 164 -27.70 22.61 -24.81
N ASP A 165 -28.73 23.47 -24.82
CA ASP A 165 -28.89 24.44 -25.90
C ASP A 165 -27.71 25.42 -25.92
N PRO A 166 -27.22 25.82 -27.11
CA PRO A 166 -26.20 26.86 -27.21
C PRO A 166 -26.74 28.17 -26.65
N SER A 167 -26.00 28.78 -25.73
CA SER A 167 -26.36 30.07 -25.17
C SER A 167 -26.23 31.17 -26.25
N THR A 168 -27.28 31.99 -26.43
CA THR A 168 -27.28 33.12 -27.38
C THR A 168 -26.47 34.33 -26.90
N ASP A 169 -26.04 34.33 -25.64
CA ASP A 169 -25.22 35.33 -24.96
C ASP A 169 -23.70 35.05 -25.06
N GLY A 170 -23.29 33.99 -25.75
CA GLY A 170 -21.88 33.65 -25.94
C GLY A 170 -21.21 32.99 -24.73
N THR A 171 -22.00 32.62 -23.73
CA THR A 171 -21.56 31.98 -22.49
C THR A 171 -21.74 30.47 -22.61
N ILE A 172 -20.66 29.72 -22.87
CA ILE A 172 -20.73 28.26 -22.79
C ILE A 172 -20.92 27.89 -21.31
N ASN A 173 -22.16 27.57 -20.91
CA ASN A 173 -22.46 26.93 -19.63
C ASN A 173 -22.00 25.48 -19.64
N SER A 174 -20.69 25.27 -19.81
CA SER A 174 -20.07 24.03 -19.40
C SER A 174 -20.01 24.09 -17.88
N VAL A 175 -21.06 23.63 -17.21
CA VAL A 175 -21.02 23.40 -15.77
C VAL A 175 -20.06 22.22 -15.57
N GLY A 176 -18.76 22.52 -15.62
CA GLY A 176 -17.66 21.58 -15.52
C GLY A 176 -17.48 21.10 -14.09
N ALA A 177 -18.56 20.69 -13.43
CA ALA A 177 -18.49 20.08 -12.13
C ALA A 177 -17.93 18.66 -12.31
N GLU A 178 -16.68 18.49 -11.93
CA GLU A 178 -16.00 17.20 -11.91
C GLU A 178 -16.59 16.35 -10.77
N ILE A 179 -17.05 15.14 -11.11
CA ILE A 179 -17.45 14.13 -10.12
C ILE A 179 -16.21 13.32 -9.79
N ASN A 180 -15.80 13.31 -8.53
CA ASN A 180 -14.74 12.45 -8.05
C ASN A 180 -15.33 11.10 -7.64
N VAL A 181 -14.65 10.02 -8.02
CA VAL A 181 -15.02 8.65 -7.73
C VAL A 181 -13.88 7.99 -6.99
N GLN A 182 -14.09 7.62 -5.73
CA GLN A 182 -13.01 7.16 -4.86
C GLN A 182 -13.45 6.07 -3.88
N LEU A 183 -12.49 5.27 -3.45
CA LEU A 183 -12.61 4.43 -2.26
C LEU A 183 -11.50 4.82 -1.29
N GLU A 184 -11.88 5.27 -0.10
CA GLU A 184 -10.93 5.60 0.96
C GLU A 184 -10.48 4.34 1.69
N MET A 185 -9.17 4.24 1.90
CA MET A 185 -8.54 3.19 2.70
C MET A 185 -7.52 3.79 3.65
N THR A 186 -7.38 3.15 4.81
CA THR A 186 -6.43 3.54 5.85
C THR A 186 -5.39 2.46 6.06
N LEU A 187 -4.12 2.88 6.12
CA LEU A 187 -3.02 2.07 6.61
C LEU A 187 -2.65 2.51 8.02
N THR A 188 -2.38 1.54 8.90
CA THR A 188 -1.98 1.81 10.29
C THR A 188 -0.82 0.92 10.68
N VAL A 189 0.25 1.54 11.17
CA VAL A 189 1.44 0.90 11.73
C VAL A 189 1.71 1.47 13.11
N THR A 190 1.98 0.61 14.08
CA THR A 190 2.30 1.03 15.45
C THR A 190 3.77 0.78 15.77
N GLY A 191 4.31 1.59 16.68
CA GLY A 191 5.69 1.42 17.13
C GLY A 191 5.92 0.09 17.84
N GLN A 192 4.90 -0.52 18.43
CA GLN A 192 5.01 -1.86 18.99
C GLN A 192 5.41 -2.87 17.91
N GLU A 193 4.71 -2.88 16.78
CA GLU A 193 4.99 -3.77 15.65
C GLU A 193 6.42 -3.58 15.13
N ILE A 194 6.84 -2.33 14.96
CA ILE A 194 8.19 -2.00 14.47
C ILE A 194 9.26 -2.37 15.48
N SER A 195 9.03 -2.10 16.76
CA SER A 195 10.01 -2.40 17.81
C SER A 195 10.37 -3.88 17.87
N GLU A 196 9.43 -4.79 17.56
CA GLU A 196 9.68 -6.23 17.45
C GLU A 196 10.72 -6.52 16.36
N ALA A 197 10.45 -6.08 15.12
CA ALA A 197 11.35 -6.29 13.98
C ALA A 197 12.73 -5.63 14.19
N ILE A 198 12.77 -4.42 14.74
CA ILE A 198 14.01 -3.70 15.00
C ILE A 198 14.84 -4.35 16.11
N SER A 199 14.19 -4.87 17.15
CA SER A 199 14.87 -5.59 18.23
C SER A 199 15.63 -6.82 17.72
N ILE A 200 15.06 -7.52 16.74
CA ILE A 200 15.60 -8.77 16.21
C ILE A 200 16.62 -8.50 15.09
N LEU A 201 16.30 -7.64 14.12
CA LEU A 201 17.14 -7.42 12.93
C LEU A 201 18.32 -6.48 13.19
N TYR A 202 18.16 -5.52 14.10
CA TYR A 202 19.12 -4.44 14.33
C TYR A 202 19.57 -4.36 15.78
N ASN A 203 19.49 -5.46 16.53
CA ASN A 203 19.89 -5.56 17.94
C ASN A 203 19.25 -4.47 18.83
N GLY A 204 18.02 -4.04 18.51
CA GLY A 204 17.30 -3.03 19.28
C GLY A 204 17.75 -1.58 19.05
N ASP A 205 18.55 -1.33 18.01
CA ASP A 205 18.92 0.03 17.64
C ASP A 205 17.71 0.79 17.07
N ALA A 206 17.03 1.53 17.94
CA ALA A 206 15.82 2.30 17.65
C ALA A 206 16.00 3.34 16.52
N ARG A 207 17.24 3.69 16.13
CA ARG A 207 17.50 4.58 14.99
C ARG A 207 17.05 3.96 13.66
N TYR A 208 16.89 2.63 13.59
CA TYR A 208 16.30 1.94 12.45
C TYR A 208 14.76 1.95 12.46
N ALA A 209 14.11 2.46 13.51
CA ALA A 209 12.65 2.54 13.60
C ALA A 209 12.05 3.77 12.89
N THR A 210 12.83 4.47 12.05
CA THR A 210 12.29 5.51 11.17
C THR A 210 11.86 4.91 9.84
N ILE A 211 10.55 4.73 9.65
CA ILE A 211 9.97 4.25 8.39
C ILE A 211 10.04 5.38 7.37
N SER A 212 10.60 5.13 6.20
CA SER A 212 10.74 6.13 5.12
C SER A 212 10.22 5.64 3.77
N GLU A 213 9.70 4.41 3.73
CA GLU A 213 9.08 3.83 2.54
C GLU A 213 7.77 3.15 2.89
N ILE A 214 6.79 3.31 2.01
CA ILE A 214 5.57 2.51 1.99
C ILE A 214 5.41 1.97 0.58
N GLY A 215 5.12 0.68 0.49
CA GLY A 215 4.71 0.04 -0.75
C GLY A 215 3.25 -0.32 -0.65
N TYR A 216 2.46 0.02 -1.65
CA TYR A 216 1.10 -0.47 -1.81
C TYR A 216 1.16 -1.66 -2.76
N TYR A 217 0.57 -2.79 -2.38
CA TYR A 217 0.71 -4.04 -3.10
C TYR A 217 -0.66 -4.59 -3.54
N THR A 218 -0.67 -5.13 -4.75
CA THR A 218 -1.75 -5.95 -5.28
C THR A 218 -1.45 -7.42 -5.04
N GLY A 219 -2.46 -8.24 -4.82
CA GLY A 219 -2.33 -9.69 -4.73
C GLY A 219 -3.67 -10.39 -4.56
N CYS A 220 -3.68 -11.72 -4.58
CA CYS A 220 -4.88 -12.53 -4.40
C CYS A 220 -4.85 -13.23 -3.04
N ASP A 221 -5.85 -12.97 -2.20
CA ASP A 221 -6.01 -13.72 -0.95
C ASP A 221 -6.40 -15.19 -1.26
N GLN A 222 -5.73 -16.12 -0.58
CA GLN A 222 -5.99 -17.55 -0.66
C GLN A 222 -5.85 -18.17 0.74
N ILE A 223 -6.69 -19.16 1.07
CA ILE A 223 -6.55 -19.91 2.30
C ILE A 223 -5.49 -20.99 2.09
N GLU A 224 -4.43 -20.93 2.89
CA GLU A 224 -3.32 -21.88 2.87
C GLU A 224 -3.15 -22.51 4.26
N SER A 225 -2.33 -23.55 4.35
CA SER A 225 -2.03 -24.23 5.62
C SER A 225 -0.53 -24.28 5.90
N TYR A 226 -0.18 -24.23 7.18
CA TYR A 226 1.19 -24.45 7.66
C TYR A 226 1.18 -25.31 8.91
N THR A 227 2.35 -25.87 9.25
CA THR A 227 2.57 -26.57 10.51
C THR A 227 3.17 -25.60 11.52
N ASN A 228 2.50 -25.38 12.65
CA ASN A 228 2.99 -24.52 13.72
C ASN A 228 4.15 -25.16 14.50
N TYR A 229 4.74 -24.42 15.45
CA TYR A 229 5.86 -24.92 16.27
C TYR A 229 5.51 -26.17 17.11
N GLN A 230 4.22 -26.40 17.39
CA GLN A 230 3.74 -27.57 18.13
C GLN A 230 3.43 -28.77 17.22
N GLY A 231 3.70 -28.67 15.91
CA GLY A 231 3.44 -29.74 14.94
C GLY A 231 1.99 -29.82 14.47
N GLN A 232 1.15 -28.83 14.79
CA GLN A 232 -0.27 -28.81 14.40
C GLN A 232 -0.44 -28.05 13.08
N SER A 233 -1.29 -28.58 12.19
CA SER A 233 -1.69 -27.86 10.98
C SER A 233 -2.67 -26.75 11.34
N GLN A 234 -2.41 -25.55 10.80
CA GLN A 234 -3.26 -24.37 10.97
C GLN A 234 -3.50 -23.72 9.60
N ASN A 235 -4.71 -23.24 9.39
CA ASN A 235 -5.08 -22.49 8.20
C ASN A 235 -4.92 -20.98 8.43
N TYR A 236 -4.54 -20.27 7.39
CA TYR A 236 -4.40 -18.81 7.40
C TYR A 236 -4.64 -18.26 6.00
N THR A 237 -4.93 -16.96 5.91
CA THR A 237 -5.05 -16.28 4.62
C THR A 237 -3.69 -15.75 4.19
N GLU A 238 -3.27 -16.07 2.98
CA GLU A 238 -2.02 -15.63 2.38
C GLU A 238 -2.27 -14.86 1.06
N ALA A 239 -1.39 -13.92 0.72
CA ALA A 239 -1.42 -13.19 -0.53
C ALA A 239 -0.55 -13.92 -1.55
N LEU A 240 -1.17 -14.41 -2.62
CA LEU A 240 -0.50 -14.99 -3.77
C LEU A 240 -0.24 -13.92 -4.83
N ASN A 241 0.89 -14.08 -5.52
CA ASN A 241 1.35 -13.18 -6.58
C ASN A 241 1.30 -11.70 -6.16
N ALA A 242 1.89 -11.42 -4.98
CA ALA A 242 1.93 -10.07 -4.43
C ALA A 242 2.96 -9.20 -5.18
N HIS A 243 2.51 -8.12 -5.80
CA HIS A 243 3.32 -7.20 -6.60
C HIS A 243 3.20 -5.77 -6.11
N LEU A 244 4.31 -5.03 -6.16
CA LEU A 244 4.31 -3.61 -5.86
C LEU A 244 3.48 -2.86 -6.92
N HIS A 245 2.51 -2.08 -6.45
CA HIS A 245 1.66 -1.23 -7.27
C HIS A 245 2.16 0.22 -7.26
N THR A 246 2.30 0.77 -6.07
CA THR A 246 2.74 2.15 -5.85
C THR A 246 3.82 2.17 -4.78
N GLN A 247 4.90 2.88 -5.04
CA GLN A 247 5.92 3.17 -4.03
C GLN A 247 5.76 4.61 -3.53
N TYR A 248 5.94 4.78 -2.23
CA TYR A 248 5.95 6.06 -1.54
C TYR A 248 7.26 6.20 -0.76
N THR A 249 8.03 7.24 -1.05
CA THR A 249 9.27 7.56 -0.33
C THR A 249 9.13 8.94 0.31
N PHE A 250 9.57 9.09 1.56
CA PHE A 250 9.42 10.34 2.31
C PHE A 250 10.53 10.48 3.37
N ASN A 251 10.63 11.65 4.00
CA ASN A 251 11.69 11.95 4.98
C ASN A 251 11.59 11.13 6.27
N GLY A 252 10.50 10.39 6.44
CA GLY A 252 10.33 9.34 7.42
C GLY A 252 9.46 9.71 8.61
N PHE A 253 8.93 8.68 9.26
CA PHE A 253 8.13 8.77 10.48
C PHE A 253 8.77 7.89 11.56
N ASP A 254 8.99 8.47 12.74
CA ASP A 254 9.66 7.78 13.84
C ASP A 254 8.66 6.90 14.61
N LEU A 255 8.92 5.58 14.59
CA LEU A 255 8.16 4.56 15.31
C LEU A 255 9.00 3.88 16.41
N SER A 256 10.05 4.56 16.90
CA SER A 256 10.94 4.06 17.95
C SER A 256 10.27 3.79 19.30
N THR A 257 9.11 4.43 19.55
CA THR A 257 8.37 4.28 20.81
C THR A 257 7.17 3.36 20.60
N PRO A 258 6.94 2.32 21.45
CA PRO A 258 5.84 1.37 21.26
C PRO A 258 4.44 1.99 21.18
N SER A 259 4.22 3.15 21.83
CA SER A 259 2.94 3.88 21.80
C SER A 259 2.75 4.79 20.60
N SER A 260 3.76 4.93 19.73
CA SER A 260 3.65 5.71 18.50
C SER A 260 2.77 4.97 17.48
N SER A 261 2.10 5.73 16.62
CA SER A 261 1.39 5.15 15.49
C SER A 261 1.50 6.06 14.29
N PHE A 262 1.68 5.44 13.12
CA PHE A 262 1.60 6.06 11.83
C PHE A 262 0.28 5.63 11.18
N VAL A 263 -0.57 6.60 10.87
CA VAL A 263 -1.84 6.40 10.20
C VAL A 263 -1.82 7.26 8.95
N GLN A 264 -2.11 6.67 7.80
CA GLN A 264 -2.23 7.39 6.53
C GLN A 264 -3.49 6.93 5.83
N SER A 265 -4.36 7.90 5.52
CA SER A 265 -5.50 7.69 4.65
C SER A 265 -5.08 7.88 3.20
N ILE A 266 -5.60 7.03 2.33
CA ILE A 266 -5.41 7.07 0.89
C ILE A 266 -6.75 7.00 0.19
N ASP A 267 -6.85 7.70 -0.93
CA ASP A 267 -7.91 7.52 -1.89
C ASP A 267 -7.42 6.65 -3.04
N VAL A 268 -8.22 5.66 -3.41
CA VAL A 268 -8.08 4.97 -4.69
C VAL A 268 -9.11 5.51 -5.66
N SER A 269 -8.63 6.25 -6.66
CA SER A 269 -9.45 6.85 -7.71
C SER A 269 -8.82 6.57 -9.07
N SER A 270 -9.62 6.06 -10.02
CA SER A 270 -9.15 5.69 -11.37
C SER A 270 -7.92 4.76 -11.38
N GLY A 271 -7.86 3.78 -10.46
CA GLY A 271 -6.70 2.86 -10.28
C GLY A 271 -5.53 3.46 -9.49
N ARG A 272 -5.49 4.78 -9.33
CA ARG A 272 -4.38 5.48 -8.68
C ARG A 272 -4.60 5.63 -7.19
N VAL A 273 -3.50 5.44 -6.46
CA VAL A 273 -3.39 5.80 -5.05
C VAL A 273 -3.05 7.28 -4.94
N VAL A 274 -3.81 8.00 -4.12
CA VAL A 274 -3.59 9.41 -3.76
C VAL A 274 -3.55 9.51 -2.24
N LEU A 275 -2.63 10.30 -1.69
CA LEU A 275 -2.55 10.54 -0.25
C LEU A 275 -3.59 11.59 0.16
N LEU A 276 -4.27 11.36 1.29
CA LEU A 276 -5.18 12.34 1.89
C LEU A 276 -4.46 13.11 3.00
N GLY A 277 -4.54 14.45 2.95
CA GLY A 277 -4.17 15.32 4.07
C GLY A 277 -2.73 15.85 4.14
N ASP A 278 -2.12 16.18 3.00
CA ASP A 278 -0.85 16.94 2.95
C ASP A 278 -1.05 18.45 3.12
#